data_AF-A0A8H6A3B4-F1
#
_entry.id   AF-A0A8H6A3B4-F1
#
_cell.length_a   1.000
_cell.length_b   1.000
_cell.length_c   1.000
_cell.angle_alpha   90.00
_cell.angle_beta   90.00
_cell.angle_gamma   90.00
#
_symmetry.space_group_name_H-M   'P 1'
#
loop_
_entity.id
_entity.type
_entity.pdbx_description
1 polymer ?
#
loop_
_entity_poly.entity_id
_entity_poly.type
_entity_poly.pdbx_seq_one_letter_code
_entity_poly.pdbx_strand_id
1 'polypeptide(L)'
;MFINYYAAPYKTSKHVHPFKNQIDFNNRRAILLEGSEDSQINLITVQGFCNVIARAVEYEGVWPIVGDIKGDELKVGQLVAIGGKVRGGPFAVVKMKAEDLKAGVVKSTWLPKVDHPAIPVQAGGFTSREFRVWRPLRYVY
;
A
#
# COMPACT_ATOMS: atom_id res chain seq x y z
N MET A 1 5.97 0.57 -2.52
CA MET A 1 5.11 1.16 -1.45
C MET A 1 5.90 1.22 -0.15
N PHE A 2 5.68 2.20 0.75
CA PHE A 2 6.43 2.27 2.00
C PHE A 2 5.87 1.37 3.10
N ILE A 3 6.73 0.56 3.72
CA ILE A 3 6.39 -0.28 4.89
C ILE A 3 5.88 0.61 6.04
N ASN A 4 6.45 1.81 6.17
CA ASN A 4 6.11 2.78 7.21
C ASN A 4 4.62 3.13 7.26
N TYR A 5 3.86 3.00 6.16
CA TYR A 5 2.41 3.25 6.15
C TYR A 5 1.62 2.21 6.96
N TYR A 6 2.11 0.98 7.08
CA TYR A 6 1.48 -0.05 7.90
C TYR A 6 1.68 0.18 9.41
N ALA A 7 2.47 1.18 9.81
CA ALA A 7 2.57 1.61 11.20
C ALA A 7 1.50 2.65 11.58
N ALA A 8 0.68 3.14 10.65
CA ALA A 8 -0.37 4.12 10.94
C ALA A 8 -1.25 3.65 12.11
N PRO A 9 -1.61 4.54 13.07
CA PRO A 9 -1.40 5.99 13.05
C PRO A 9 -0.04 6.48 13.55
N TYR A 10 0.90 5.58 13.89
CA TYR A 10 2.19 5.96 14.43
C TYR A 10 3.17 6.39 13.33
N LYS A 11 3.73 7.60 13.49
CA LYS A 11 4.72 8.14 12.55
C LYS A 11 6.09 7.51 12.81
N THR A 12 6.61 6.79 11.81
CA THR A 12 7.89 6.03 11.89
C THR A 12 9.00 6.62 11.00
N SER A 13 8.77 7.79 10.41
CA SER A 13 9.77 8.53 9.63
C SER A 13 9.68 10.01 9.94
N LYS A 14 10.75 10.79 9.74
CA LYS A 14 10.78 12.22 10.06
C LYS A 14 9.87 13.05 9.15
N HIS A 15 9.91 12.79 7.84
CA HIS A 15 9.30 13.65 6.83
C HIS A 15 8.07 13.06 6.15
N VAL A 16 7.91 11.73 6.12
CA VAL A 16 6.76 11.10 5.45
C VAL A 16 5.63 10.91 6.47
N HIS A 17 4.46 11.46 6.13
CA HIS A 17 3.23 11.28 6.91
C HIS A 17 2.57 9.95 6.52
N PRO A 18 2.38 9.00 7.46
CA PRO A 18 1.68 7.76 7.14
C PRO A 18 0.18 8.03 7.01
N PHE A 19 -0.45 7.47 5.98
CA PHE A 19 -1.91 7.45 5.87
C PHE A 19 -2.40 6.00 5.89
N LYS A 20 -3.65 5.81 6.31
CA LYS A 20 -4.27 4.47 6.38
C LYS A 20 -4.55 3.96 4.97
N ASN A 21 -4.18 2.71 4.72
CA ASN A 21 -4.44 2.02 3.46
C ASN A 21 -5.39 0.82 3.68
N GLN A 22 -5.60 0.02 2.64
CA GLN A 22 -6.49 -1.13 2.64
C GLN A 22 -6.05 -2.28 3.55
N ILE A 23 -4.83 -2.26 4.10
CA ILE A 23 -4.33 -3.24 5.08
C ILE A 23 -3.96 -2.50 6.37
N ASP A 24 -4.89 -2.51 7.33
CA ASP A 24 -4.80 -1.77 8.58
C ASP A 24 -4.27 -2.70 9.70
N PHE A 25 -2.95 -2.63 9.92
CA PHE A 25 -2.27 -3.43 10.94
C PHE A 25 -2.65 -3.02 12.37
N ASN A 26 -3.05 -1.77 12.60
CA ASN A 26 -3.43 -1.32 13.93
C ASN A 26 -4.74 -1.97 14.37
N ASN A 27 -5.69 -2.11 13.44
CA ASN A 27 -7.00 -2.70 13.72
C ASN A 27 -7.13 -4.16 13.24
N ARG A 28 -6.04 -4.79 12.77
CA ARG A 28 -6.01 -6.15 12.21
C ARG A 28 -7.15 -6.39 11.21
N ARG A 29 -7.25 -5.54 10.19
CA ARG A 29 -8.29 -5.67 9.15
C ARG A 29 -7.72 -5.34 7.78
N ALA A 30 -8.26 -5.98 6.75
CA ALA A 30 -7.86 -5.73 5.37
C ALA A 30 -9.06 -5.73 4.42
N ILE A 31 -8.98 -4.95 3.34
CA ILE A 31 -9.87 -5.01 2.20
C ILE A 31 -9.03 -5.48 1.02
N LEU A 32 -9.34 -6.66 0.49
CA LEU A 32 -8.63 -7.28 -0.63
C LEU A 32 -9.57 -7.45 -1.81
N LEU A 33 -9.03 -7.45 -3.03
CA LEU A 33 -9.77 -7.92 -4.19
C LEU A 33 -9.80 -9.46 -4.13
N GLU A 34 -10.95 -10.07 -4.45
CA GLU A 34 -11.07 -11.52 -4.48
C GLU A 34 -10.08 -12.13 -5.49
N GLY A 35 -9.23 -13.05 -5.03
CA GLY A 35 -8.17 -13.68 -5.83
C GLY A 35 -6.85 -12.89 -5.89
N SER A 36 -6.74 -11.75 -5.20
CA SER A 36 -5.51 -10.95 -5.20
C SER A 36 -4.46 -11.42 -4.19
N GLU A 37 -4.71 -12.46 -3.41
CA GLU A 37 -3.82 -12.93 -2.35
C GLU A 37 -2.43 -13.31 -2.87
N ASP A 38 -2.35 -13.82 -4.09
CA ASP A 38 -1.09 -14.18 -4.76
C ASP A 38 -0.45 -13.01 -5.55
N SER A 39 -1.09 -11.83 -5.57
CA SER A 39 -0.52 -10.66 -6.22
C SER A 39 0.76 -10.23 -5.53
N GLN A 40 1.78 -9.92 -6.33
CA GLN A 40 3.07 -9.43 -5.83
C GLN A 40 2.98 -7.97 -5.40
N ILE A 41 3.63 -7.64 -4.28
CA ILE A 41 3.83 -6.27 -3.83
C ILE A 41 5.31 -6.06 -3.52
N ASN A 42 5.85 -4.91 -3.95
CA ASN A 42 7.17 -4.45 -3.54
C ASN A 42 7.07 -3.40 -2.42
N LEU A 43 7.73 -3.68 -1.31
CA LEU A 43 7.74 -2.87 -0.11
C LEU A 43 9.15 -2.44 0.27
N ILE A 44 9.34 -1.17 0.58
CA ILE A 44 10.61 -0.64 1.08
C ILE A 44 10.36 0.27 2.28
N THR A 45 11.31 0.40 3.19
CA THR A 45 11.22 1.45 4.24
C THR A 45 11.58 2.81 3.65
N VAL A 46 11.07 3.90 4.24
CA VAL A 46 11.48 5.26 3.86
C VAL A 46 13.00 5.41 3.98
N GLN A 47 13.59 4.85 5.03
CA GLN A 47 15.03 4.86 5.28
C GLN A 47 15.81 4.11 4.18
N GLY A 48 15.36 2.91 3.81
CA GLY A 48 15.96 2.13 2.73
C GLY A 48 15.91 2.87 1.40
N PHE A 49 14.76 3.49 1.10
CA PHE A 49 14.60 4.34 -0.08
C PHE A 49 15.58 5.52 -0.07
N CYS A 50 15.68 6.27 1.03
CA CYS A 50 16.62 7.39 1.15
C CYS A 50 18.08 6.95 0.93
N ASN A 51 18.47 5.79 1.46
CA ASN A 51 19.83 5.26 1.27
C ASN A 51 20.12 4.92 -0.20
N VAL A 52 19.14 4.35 -0.91
CA VAL A 52 19.28 4.09 -2.35
C VAL A 52 19.41 5.41 -3.12
N ILE A 53 18.52 6.38 -2.85
CA ILE A 53 18.55 7.68 -3.54
C ILE A 53 19.86 8.43 -3.29
N ALA A 54 20.38 8.43 -2.05
CA ALA A 54 21.65 9.08 -1.73
C ALA A 54 22.79 8.54 -2.60
N ARG A 55 22.93 7.21 -2.69
CA ARG A 55 23.93 6.56 -3.55
C ARG A 55 23.73 6.84 -5.03
N ALA A 56 22.47 6.94 -5.44
CA ALA A 56 22.14 7.16 -6.83
C ALA A 56 22.49 8.59 -7.27
N VAL A 57 22.33 9.58 -6.39
CA VAL A 57 22.78 10.97 -6.62
C VAL A 57 24.30 11.06 -6.74
N GLU A 58 25.03 10.25 -5.98
CA GLU A 58 26.51 10.16 -6.01
C GLU A 58 27.03 9.26 -7.14
N TYR A 59 26.16 8.66 -7.96
CA TYR A 59 26.58 7.73 -9.00
C TYR A 59 27.14 8.48 -10.22
N GLU A 60 28.44 8.33 -10.46
CA GLU A 60 29.15 8.98 -11.58
C GLU A 60 28.91 8.32 -12.95
N GLY A 61 28.27 7.15 -12.97
CA GLY A 61 27.97 6.43 -14.21
C GLY A 61 26.69 6.91 -14.90
N VAL A 62 26.38 6.29 -16.04
CA VAL A 62 25.14 6.56 -16.77
C VAL A 62 23.99 5.81 -16.11
N TRP A 63 22.95 6.54 -15.76
CA TRP A 63 21.72 5.95 -15.26
C TRP A 63 21.01 5.12 -16.35
N PRO A 64 20.44 3.95 -16.00
CA PRO A 64 19.66 3.19 -16.95
C PRO A 64 18.40 3.96 -17.34
N ILE A 65 17.98 3.83 -18.60
CA ILE A 65 16.74 4.44 -19.10
C ILE A 65 15.52 3.87 -18.34
N VAL A 66 15.59 2.60 -17.95
CA VAL A 66 14.56 1.92 -17.16
C VAL A 66 15.17 1.44 -15.85
N GLY A 67 14.68 1.97 -14.73
CA GLY A 67 15.11 1.60 -13.39
C GLY A 67 13.94 1.54 -12.43
N ASP A 68 14.02 0.64 -11.45
CA ASP A 68 13.06 0.53 -10.36
C ASP A 68 13.81 0.28 -9.04
N ILE A 69 13.19 0.64 -7.92
CA ILE A 69 13.73 0.38 -6.58
C ILE A 69 13.02 -0.85 -6.03
N LYS A 70 13.77 -1.95 -5.97
CA LYS A 70 13.27 -3.21 -5.41
C LYS A 70 13.62 -3.31 -3.92
N GLY A 71 12.61 -3.15 -3.07
CA GLY A 71 12.68 -3.57 -1.66
C GLY A 71 12.32 -5.05 -1.48
N ASP A 72 11.63 -5.37 -0.39
CA ASP A 72 11.08 -6.70 -0.13
C ASP A 72 9.91 -7.00 -1.07
N GLU A 73 9.95 -8.17 -1.70
CA GLU A 73 8.89 -8.66 -2.57
C GLU A 73 8.16 -9.82 -1.89
N LEU A 74 6.83 -9.70 -1.81
CA LEU A 74 5.99 -10.70 -1.17
C LEU A 74 4.59 -10.66 -1.77
N LYS A 75 3.84 -11.72 -1.51
CA LYS A 75 2.42 -11.80 -1.87
C LYS A 75 1.57 -10.97 -0.90
N VAL A 76 0.47 -10.41 -1.39
CA VAL A 76 -0.51 -9.69 -0.55
C VAL A 76 -0.99 -10.56 0.63
N GLY A 77 -1.28 -11.84 0.39
CA GLY A 77 -1.69 -12.78 1.44
C GLY A 77 -0.61 -13.02 2.49
N GLN A 78 0.67 -13.03 2.07
CA GLN A 78 1.80 -13.15 3.00
C GLN A 78 1.91 -11.90 3.89
N LEU A 79 1.70 -10.71 3.34
CA LEU A 79 1.72 -9.46 4.13
C LEU A 79 0.64 -9.46 5.22
N VAL A 80 -0.58 -9.90 4.88
CA VAL A 80 -1.68 -10.03 5.86
C VAL A 80 -1.35 -11.06 6.93
N ALA A 81 -0.78 -12.21 6.54
CA ALA A 81 -0.35 -13.24 7.48
C ALA A 81 0.76 -12.75 8.44
N ILE A 82 1.74 -11.99 7.91
CA ILE A 82 2.78 -11.34 8.72
C ILE A 82 2.15 -10.37 9.71
N GLY A 83 1.22 -9.54 9.26
CA GLY A 83 0.49 -8.63 10.15
C GLY A 83 -0.20 -9.36 11.29
N GLY A 84 -0.85 -10.49 11.00
CA GLY A 84 -1.51 -11.28 12.03
C GLY A 84 -0.53 -11.85 13.07
N LYS A 85 0.62 -12.38 12.61
CA LYS A 85 1.69 -12.85 13.49
C LYS A 85 2.24 -11.73 14.39
N VAL A 86 2.53 -10.57 13.80
CA VAL A 86 3.08 -9.40 14.51
C VAL A 86 2.08 -8.80 15.51
N ARG A 87 0.77 -8.95 15.28
CA ARG A 87 -0.30 -8.35 16.09
C ARG A 87 -1.05 -9.34 17.00
N GLY A 88 -0.57 -10.59 17.07
CA GLY A 88 -1.09 -11.61 17.97
C GLY A 88 -2.49 -12.14 17.61
N GLY A 89 -2.89 -12.09 16.33
CA GLY A 89 -4.19 -12.62 15.92
C GLY A 89 -4.51 -12.42 14.43
N PRO A 90 -5.47 -13.16 13.86
CA PRO A 90 -5.81 -13.07 12.45
C PRO A 90 -6.40 -11.70 12.07
N PHE A 91 -6.32 -11.36 10.78
CA PHE A 91 -6.95 -10.15 10.25
C PHE A 91 -8.41 -10.43 9.87
N ALA A 92 -9.29 -9.45 10.13
CA ALA A 92 -10.62 -9.41 9.52
C ALA A 92 -10.49 -8.97 8.06
N VAL A 93 -10.59 -9.92 7.13
CA VAL A 93 -10.43 -9.67 5.69
C VAL A 93 -11.80 -9.54 5.02
N VAL A 94 -12.05 -8.39 4.40
CA VAL A 94 -13.18 -8.16 3.50
C VAL A 94 -12.70 -8.40 2.07
N LYS A 95 -13.32 -9.35 1.36
CA LYS A 95 -13.03 -9.61 -0.06
C LYS A 95 -14.03 -8.84 -0.93
N MET A 96 -13.50 -8.07 -1.87
CA MET A 96 -14.26 -7.28 -2.84
C MET A 96 -14.28 -7.98 -4.20
N LYS A 97 -15.44 -8.03 -4.85
CA LYS A 97 -15.56 -8.53 -6.21
C LYS A 97 -15.19 -7.44 -7.21
N ALA A 98 -14.48 -7.82 -8.26
CA ALA A 98 -14.07 -6.87 -9.30
C ALA A 98 -15.28 -6.26 -10.03
N GLU A 99 -16.35 -7.04 -10.18
CA GLU A 99 -17.60 -6.65 -10.85
C GLU A 99 -18.33 -5.58 -10.03
N ASP A 100 -18.43 -5.79 -8.71
CA ASP A 100 -19.05 -4.83 -7.78
C ASP A 100 -18.27 -3.50 -7.82
N LEU A 101 -16.94 -3.55 -7.75
CA LEU A 101 -16.10 -2.34 -7.80
C LEU A 101 -16.24 -1.60 -9.15
N LYS A 102 -16.30 -2.33 -10.28
CA LYS A 102 -16.55 -1.74 -11.61
C LYS A 102 -17.92 -1.07 -11.70
N ALA A 103 -18.93 -1.63 -11.04
CA ALA A 103 -20.29 -1.07 -10.96
C ALA A 103 -20.40 0.08 -9.94
N GLY A 104 -19.31 0.43 -9.26
CA GLY A 104 -19.30 1.49 -8.25
C GLY A 104 -19.73 1.05 -6.85
N VAL A 105 -19.99 -0.25 -6.65
CA VAL A 105 -20.51 -0.82 -5.41
C VAL A 105 -19.36 -1.26 -4.51
N VAL A 106 -19.34 -0.74 -3.28
CA VAL A 106 -18.31 -1.05 -2.28
C VAL A 106 -18.97 -1.72 -1.08
N LYS A 107 -18.71 -3.02 -0.90
CA LYS A 107 -19.31 -3.84 0.16
C LYS A 107 -18.35 -3.97 1.35
N SER A 108 -18.17 -2.89 2.10
CA SER A 108 -17.40 -2.89 3.35
C SER A 108 -18.01 -1.96 4.37
N THR A 109 -17.94 -2.35 5.65
CA THR A 109 -18.35 -1.53 6.80
C THR A 109 -17.33 -0.45 7.14
N TRP A 110 -16.15 -0.50 6.53
CA TRP A 110 -15.09 0.48 6.72
C TRP A 110 -14.35 0.74 5.41
N LEU A 111 -13.78 1.93 5.30
CA LEU A 111 -12.86 2.30 4.23
C LEU A 111 -11.67 3.05 4.84
N PRO A 112 -10.46 2.91 4.26
CA PRO A 112 -9.35 3.73 4.68
C PRO A 112 -9.71 5.20 4.46
N LYS A 113 -9.52 6.02 5.49
CA LYS A 113 -9.63 7.47 5.37
C LYS A 113 -8.23 8.00 5.11
N VAL A 114 -8.04 8.62 3.95
CA VAL A 114 -6.79 9.29 3.62
C VAL A 114 -6.76 10.60 4.39
N ASP A 115 -6.03 10.59 5.49
CA ASP A 115 -5.72 11.77 6.29
C ASP A 115 -4.26 12.13 5.99
N HIS A 116 -4.05 13.02 5.02
CA HIS A 116 -2.73 13.44 4.58
C HIS A 116 -2.71 14.96 4.36
N PRO A 117 -1.75 15.71 4.90
CA PRO A 117 -1.73 17.18 4.83
C PRO A 117 -1.75 17.75 3.40
N ALA A 118 -1.22 17.01 2.42
CA ALA A 118 -1.21 17.41 1.02
C ALA A 118 -2.50 17.07 0.25
N ILE A 119 -3.47 16.38 0.87
CA ILE A 119 -4.73 15.97 0.24
C ILE A 119 -5.88 16.72 0.93
N PRO A 120 -6.59 17.62 0.23
CA PRO A 120 -7.72 18.35 0.80
C PRO A 120 -8.82 17.41 1.30
N VAL A 121 -9.43 17.73 2.44
CA VAL A 121 -10.47 16.90 3.11
C VAL A 121 -11.65 16.58 2.19
N GLN A 122 -12.00 17.46 1.25
CA GLN A 122 -13.08 17.25 0.28
C GLN A 122 -12.79 16.15 -0.76
N ALA A 123 -11.53 15.70 -0.90
CA ALA A 123 -11.17 14.55 -1.73
C ALA A 123 -11.17 13.22 -0.94
N GLY A 124 -11.34 13.26 0.39
CA GLY A 124 -10.88 12.23 1.33
C GLY A 124 -11.79 11.03 1.60
N GLY A 125 -12.51 10.53 0.59
CA GLY A 125 -13.24 9.27 0.70
C GLY A 125 -12.71 8.25 -0.31
N PHE A 126 -12.33 7.05 0.15
CA PHE A 126 -12.04 5.91 -0.72
C PHE A 126 -13.27 5.60 -1.58
N THR A 127 -13.37 6.20 -2.76
CA THR A 127 -14.50 5.99 -3.68
C THR A 127 -14.22 4.78 -4.56
N SER A 128 -15.27 4.17 -5.11
CA SER A 128 -15.12 3.12 -6.14
C SER A 128 -14.30 3.57 -7.35
N ARG A 129 -14.22 4.87 -7.62
CA ARG A 129 -13.36 5.47 -8.66
C ARG A 129 -11.87 5.35 -8.33
N GLU A 130 -11.47 5.42 -7.07
CA GLU A 130 -10.07 5.32 -6.64
C GLU A 130 -9.55 3.88 -6.61
N PHE A 131 -10.42 2.88 -6.39
CA PHE A 131 -10.09 1.47 -6.63
C PHE A 131 -9.72 1.20 -8.10
N ARG A 132 -10.20 2.01 -9.06
CA ARG A 132 -9.82 1.92 -10.48
C ARG A 132 -8.36 2.29 -10.74
N VAL A 133 -7.79 3.18 -9.91
CA VAL A 133 -6.37 3.58 -9.95
C VAL A 133 -5.47 2.47 -9.41
N TRP A 134 -6.03 1.59 -8.57
CA TRP A 134 -5.37 0.43 -7.96
C TRP A 134 -5.58 -0.89 -8.72
N ARG A 135 -5.80 -0.86 -10.04
CA ARG A 135 -5.29 -1.98 -10.84
C ARG A 135 -3.80 -2.12 -10.49
N PRO A 136 -3.24 -3.34 -10.34
CA PRO A 136 -1.79 -3.44 -10.42
C PRO A 136 -1.45 -2.68 -11.69
N LEU A 137 -0.55 -1.70 -11.60
CA LEU A 137 0.04 -1.08 -12.77
C LEU A 137 0.37 -2.27 -13.67
N ARG A 138 -0.45 -2.48 -14.71
CA ARG A 138 -0.06 -3.34 -15.79
C ARG A 138 1.18 -2.60 -16.25
N TYR A 139 2.33 -3.16 -15.94
CA TYR A 139 3.52 -2.88 -16.70
C TYR A 139 3.09 -3.19 -18.14
N VAL A 140 2.65 -2.15 -18.84
CA VAL A 140 2.47 -2.16 -20.28
C VAL A 140 3.88 -2.01 -20.78
N TYR A 141 4.50 -3.17 -20.99
CA TYR A 141 5.42 -3.43 -22.08
C TYR A 141 5.11 -4.83 -22.59
#